data_AF-A0A151SC71-F1
#
_entry.id   AF-A0A151SC71-F1
#
_cell.length_a   1.000
_cell.length_b   1.000
_cell.length_c   1.000
_cell.angle_alpha   90.00
_cell.angle_beta   90.00
_cell.angle_gamma   90.00
#
_symmetry.space_group_name_H-M   'P 1'
#
loop_
_entity.id
_entity.type
_entity.pdbx_description
1 polymer ?
#
loop_
_entity_poly.entity_id
_entity_poly.type
_entity_poly.pdbx_seq_one_letter_code
_entity_poly.pdbx_strand_id
1 'polypeptide(L)'
;MLNSTNRFLFLPFFFFFLISVPSFQQKCLASASSLHERSFHRPDPLRHFKNYNGDFDVRNKHYVASAAFTGVHGYAFACVWLLCGLALAIFMIVKYLCGGSVSLPCLNHYYLHIFFLLLFFTSLAIVASSFVLATSQKTLRRTEKLKESVVGIGEDALGTISKVIKTTNQMQFLLLPYNPQICASLNSTTQDLRSNSRVIRRFIDKSGQSIDKATHTSYIAHFVVLTINLVTLVAALVLMLLHWRPGFIIIIFCFWILTSLCWFLTGFDFFLNTFADDACSAFEDFEENPQNSSLGSMLPCIDESFSGKLIANIGYTIHRFIVELNTNMSVIYRLLGISEENEELMGAIKICDPFSGALNFSYVPQSCPQDAIRIGDLSKITCHKEVSTREECRKEGRFLPEASYNMAHAYSRSIQDLLDIYPDLQTLAKCTVVKNKVAEIVSHQCRPIRMSTKLLWSSMLSLSIIMVVLVFTWLVEALQCSGKPPPSICSRSPRSI
;
A
#
# COMPACT_ATOMS: atom_id res chain seq x y z
N MET A 1 -19.47 44.50 31.44
CA MET A 1 -20.29 44.58 30.21
C MET A 1 -19.35 44.77 29.02
N LEU A 2 -19.23 43.77 28.13
CA LEU A 2 -18.42 43.90 26.90
C LEU A 2 -19.09 44.92 25.96
N ASN A 3 -18.30 45.83 25.38
CA ASN A 3 -18.75 46.83 24.42
C ASN A 3 -19.52 46.18 23.24
N SER A 4 -20.65 46.78 22.85
CA SER A 4 -21.63 46.24 21.88
C SER A 4 -20.99 45.78 20.56
N THR A 5 -19.97 46.50 20.11
CA THR A 5 -19.27 46.26 18.83
C THR A 5 -18.36 45.02 18.84
N ASN A 6 -17.77 44.66 19.99
CA ASN A 6 -16.91 43.47 20.10
C ASN A 6 -17.72 42.19 20.39
N ARG A 7 -18.88 42.30 21.06
CA ARG A 7 -19.84 41.18 21.12
C ARG A 7 -20.26 40.75 19.72
N PHE A 8 -20.42 41.69 18.80
CA PHE A 8 -20.86 41.41 17.44
C PHE A 8 -19.84 40.65 16.57
N LEU A 9 -18.55 40.69 16.90
CA LEU A 9 -17.51 39.99 16.12
C LEU A 9 -17.14 38.63 16.73
N PHE A 10 -16.98 38.51 18.05
CA PHE A 10 -16.46 37.28 18.68
C PHE A 10 -17.52 36.25 19.08
N LEU A 11 -18.74 36.68 19.47
CA LEU A 11 -19.83 35.72 19.74
C LEU A 11 -20.20 34.88 18.53
N PRO A 12 -20.38 35.42 17.31
CA PRO A 12 -20.77 34.59 16.18
C PRO A 12 -19.72 33.53 15.85
N PHE A 13 -18.41 33.82 15.94
CA PHE A 13 -17.36 32.81 15.73
C PHE A 13 -17.35 31.72 16.82
N PHE A 14 -17.56 32.09 18.09
CA PHE A 14 -17.65 31.13 19.20
C PHE A 14 -18.92 30.27 19.12
N PHE A 15 -20.06 30.86 18.74
CA PHE A 15 -21.30 30.11 18.48
C PHE A 15 -21.20 29.26 17.22
N PHE A 16 -20.55 29.72 16.15
CA PHE A 16 -20.31 28.92 14.95
C PHE A 16 -19.43 27.71 15.27
N PHE A 17 -18.42 27.87 16.14
CA PHE A 17 -17.60 26.77 16.69
C PHE A 17 -18.43 25.78 17.52
N LEU A 18 -19.26 26.26 18.45
CA LEU A 18 -20.14 25.40 19.25
C LEU A 18 -21.22 24.67 18.44
N ILE A 19 -21.64 25.22 17.29
CA ILE A 19 -22.63 24.61 16.40
C ILE A 19 -21.98 23.59 15.44
N SER A 20 -20.71 23.80 15.07
CA SER A 20 -19.98 22.94 14.13
C SER A 20 -19.35 21.70 14.75
N VAL A 21 -18.94 21.75 16.03
CA VAL A 21 -18.35 20.58 16.72
C VAL A 21 -19.36 19.42 16.92
N PRO A 22 -20.62 19.65 17.34
CA PRO A 22 -21.61 18.58 17.49
C PRO A 22 -22.02 17.96 16.14
N SER A 23 -22.14 18.78 15.08
CA SER A 23 -22.50 18.31 13.75
C SER A 23 -21.38 17.50 13.07
N PHE A 24 -20.12 17.71 13.47
CA PHE A 24 -18.98 16.87 13.11
C PHE A 24 -18.96 15.53 13.87
N GLN A 25 -19.23 15.52 15.18
CA GLN A 25 -19.31 14.30 16.00
C GLN A 25 -20.50 13.39 15.61
N GLN A 26 -21.66 13.98 15.29
CA GLN A 26 -22.88 13.21 15.00
C GLN A 26 -22.80 12.48 13.65
N LYS A 27 -22.10 13.03 12.65
CA LYS A 27 -21.77 12.32 11.40
C LYS A 27 -20.69 11.26 11.58
N CYS A 28 -19.72 11.48 12.47
CA CYS A 28 -18.70 10.47 12.81
C CYS A 28 -19.30 9.25 13.55
N LEU A 29 -20.28 9.45 14.44
CA LEU A 29 -20.97 8.34 15.12
C LEU A 29 -21.91 7.59 14.17
N ALA A 30 -22.62 8.28 13.28
CA ALA A 30 -23.52 7.64 12.31
C ALA A 30 -22.77 6.82 11.24
N SER A 31 -21.52 7.18 10.92
CA SER A 31 -20.66 6.43 9.99
C SER A 31 -20.06 5.16 10.63
N ALA A 32 -20.06 5.06 11.96
CA ALA A 32 -19.53 3.90 12.67
C ALA A 32 -20.49 2.69 12.73
N SER A 33 -21.75 2.86 12.33
CA SER A 33 -22.76 1.80 12.37
C SER A 33 -23.49 1.63 11.03
N SER A 34 -22.84 1.00 10.05
CA SER A 34 -23.58 0.17 9.07
C SER A 34 -22.65 -0.82 8.38
N LEU A 35 -23.14 -2.05 8.39
CA LEU A 35 -22.51 -3.28 7.91
C LEU A 35 -23.45 -3.81 6.81
N HIS A 36 -23.43 -3.21 5.62
CA HIS A 36 -24.02 -3.80 4.41
C HIS A 36 -23.59 -3.05 3.13
N GLU A 37 -23.29 -3.82 2.08
CA GLU A 37 -23.03 -3.42 0.69
C GLU A 37 -22.32 -2.07 0.50
N ARG A 38 -21.00 -2.04 0.76
CA ARG A 38 -20.20 -0.81 0.66
C ARG A 38 -19.80 -0.52 -0.78
N SER A 39 -20.76 0.00 -1.54
CA SER A 39 -20.45 0.80 -2.72
C SER A 39 -19.75 2.10 -2.29
N PHE A 40 -18.71 2.53 -3.03
CA PHE A 40 -17.94 3.76 -2.79
C PHE A 40 -18.74 5.05 -3.06
N HIS A 41 -19.97 5.17 -2.53
CA HIS A 41 -20.89 6.30 -2.71
C HIS A 41 -20.34 7.56 -2.06
N ARG A 42 -19.50 8.29 -2.80
CA ARG A 42 -18.86 9.52 -2.36
C ARG A 42 -18.90 10.56 -3.47
N PRO A 43 -19.02 11.85 -3.18
CA PRO A 43 -18.98 12.89 -4.21
C PRO A 43 -17.63 12.89 -4.91
N ASP A 44 -17.63 12.98 -6.24
CA ASP A 44 -16.43 13.19 -7.04
C ASP A 44 -16.34 14.66 -7.50
N PRO A 45 -15.39 15.45 -6.98
CA PRO A 45 -15.25 16.85 -7.38
C PRO A 45 -14.85 17.02 -8.86
N LEU A 46 -14.17 16.03 -9.46
CA LEU A 46 -13.83 16.06 -10.90
C LEU A 46 -15.04 15.76 -11.80
N ARG A 47 -16.13 15.26 -11.23
CA ARG A 47 -17.37 14.93 -11.95
C ARG A 47 -18.55 15.76 -11.44
N HIS A 48 -18.32 17.04 -11.18
CA HIS A 48 -19.36 17.99 -10.72
C HIS A 48 -20.10 17.49 -9.47
N PHE A 49 -19.38 16.86 -8.54
CA PHE A 49 -19.92 16.28 -7.31
C PHE A 49 -20.95 15.16 -7.51
N LYS A 50 -21.03 14.57 -8.71
CA LYS A 50 -21.78 13.31 -8.89
C LYS A 50 -21.10 12.20 -8.09
N ASN A 51 -21.90 11.25 -7.61
CA ASN A 51 -21.38 10.13 -6.84
C ASN A 51 -20.42 9.29 -7.70
N TYR A 52 -19.29 8.95 -7.10
CA TYR A 52 -18.40 7.93 -7.59
C TYR A 52 -19.07 6.57 -7.37
N ASN A 53 -19.24 5.80 -8.45
CA ASN A 53 -19.83 4.46 -8.42
C ASN A 53 -18.84 3.41 -8.96
N GLY A 54 -17.55 3.76 -9.04
CA GLY A 54 -16.51 2.85 -9.51
C GLY A 54 -15.88 2.07 -8.37
N ASP A 55 -14.96 1.18 -8.74
CA ASP A 55 -14.21 0.34 -7.82
C ASP A 55 -12.96 1.03 -7.25
N PHE A 56 -12.30 0.40 -6.27
CA PHE A 56 -11.01 0.86 -5.79
C PHE A 56 -9.96 0.82 -6.93
N ASP A 57 -9.59 1.98 -7.47
CA ASP A 57 -8.54 2.09 -8.49
C ASP A 57 -7.65 3.33 -8.30
N VAL A 58 -6.44 3.13 -7.77
CA VAL A 58 -5.45 4.19 -7.55
C VAL A 58 -4.97 4.85 -8.85
N ARG A 59 -5.14 4.20 -10.02
CA ARG A 59 -4.83 4.79 -11.34
C ARG A 59 -5.96 5.70 -11.84
N ASN A 60 -7.16 5.55 -11.30
CA ASN A 60 -8.32 6.33 -11.68
C ASN A 60 -8.33 7.68 -10.95
N LYS A 61 -8.23 8.77 -11.73
CA LYS A 61 -8.24 10.14 -11.19
C LYS A 61 -9.53 10.46 -10.41
N HIS A 62 -10.66 9.90 -10.82
CA HIS A 62 -11.96 10.10 -10.17
C HIS A 62 -12.01 9.44 -8.79
N TYR A 63 -11.42 8.24 -8.65
CA TYR A 63 -11.28 7.58 -7.35
C TYR A 63 -10.39 8.42 -6.42
N VAL A 64 -9.19 8.79 -6.89
CA VAL A 64 -8.23 9.55 -6.06
C VAL A 64 -8.82 10.89 -5.63
N ALA A 65 -9.52 11.60 -6.52
CA ALA A 65 -10.16 12.87 -6.20
C ALA A 65 -11.34 12.71 -5.22
N SER A 66 -12.19 11.69 -5.40
CA SER A 66 -13.29 11.40 -4.48
C SER A 66 -12.79 10.97 -3.09
N ALA A 67 -11.77 10.11 -3.05
CA ALA A 67 -11.13 9.70 -1.80
C ALA A 67 -10.51 10.92 -1.09
N ALA A 68 -9.74 11.76 -1.79
CA ALA A 68 -9.17 12.98 -1.22
C ALA A 68 -10.25 13.95 -0.70
N PHE A 69 -11.41 14.01 -1.35
CA PHE A 69 -12.53 14.87 -0.97
C PHE A 69 -13.20 14.45 0.36
N THR A 70 -12.98 13.24 0.85
CA THR A 70 -13.50 12.80 2.17
C THR A 70 -13.01 13.69 3.32
N GLY A 71 -11.79 14.26 3.20
CA GLY A 71 -11.21 15.21 4.15
C GLY A 71 -11.75 16.64 4.06
N VAL A 72 -12.74 16.92 3.20
CA VAL A 72 -13.23 18.29 2.89
C VAL A 72 -13.58 19.10 4.12
N HIS A 73 -14.12 18.47 5.16
CA HIS A 73 -14.46 19.17 6.40
C HIS A 73 -13.23 19.80 7.05
N GLY A 74 -12.12 19.06 7.19
CA GLY A 74 -10.89 19.60 7.76
C GLY A 74 -10.28 20.72 6.90
N TYR A 75 -10.27 20.53 5.58
CA TYR A 75 -9.76 21.54 4.64
C TYR A 75 -10.59 22.82 4.65
N ALA A 76 -11.92 22.71 4.67
CA ALA A 76 -12.83 23.84 4.74
C ALA A 76 -12.64 24.61 6.05
N PHE A 77 -12.53 23.92 7.20
CA PHE A 77 -12.24 24.56 8.47
C PHE A 77 -10.89 25.29 8.45
N ALA A 78 -9.84 24.68 7.90
CA ALA A 78 -8.54 25.33 7.76
C ALA A 78 -8.64 26.64 6.94
N CYS A 79 -9.29 26.60 5.77
CA CYS A 79 -9.46 27.78 4.92
C CYS A 79 -10.28 28.88 5.60
N VAL A 80 -11.43 28.54 6.19
CA VAL A 80 -12.28 29.52 6.89
C VAL A 80 -11.53 30.13 8.07
N TRP A 81 -10.84 29.31 8.86
CA TRP A 81 -10.04 29.77 9.98
C TRP A 81 -8.95 30.73 9.53
N LEU A 82 -8.17 30.37 8.50
CA LEU A 82 -7.09 31.20 7.96
C LEU A 82 -7.61 32.55 7.44
N LEU A 83 -8.74 32.57 6.72
CA LEU A 83 -9.37 33.80 6.25
C LEU A 83 -9.85 34.70 7.40
N CYS A 84 -10.42 34.11 8.46
CA CYS A 84 -10.82 34.86 9.65
C CYS A 84 -9.60 35.52 10.32
N GLY A 85 -8.48 34.81 10.41
CA GLY A 85 -7.23 35.35 10.96
C GLY A 85 -6.65 36.46 10.12
N LEU A 86 -6.67 36.29 8.80
CA LEU A 86 -6.21 37.31 7.85
C LEU A 86 -7.06 38.58 7.95
N ALA A 87 -8.39 38.45 8.01
CA ALA A 87 -9.30 39.57 8.18
C ALA A 87 -9.06 40.32 9.50
N LEU A 88 -8.86 39.58 10.60
CA LEU A 88 -8.52 40.16 11.91
C LEU A 88 -7.15 40.86 11.88
N ALA A 89 -6.14 40.27 11.24
CA ALA A 89 -4.81 40.89 11.09
C ALA A 89 -4.88 42.20 10.30
N ILE A 90 -5.59 42.20 9.16
CA ILE A 90 -5.81 43.41 8.35
C ILE A 90 -6.55 44.47 9.16
N PHE A 91 -7.63 44.11 9.86
CA PHE A 91 -8.38 45.04 10.70
C PHE A 91 -7.51 45.69 11.77
N MET A 92 -6.65 44.90 12.44
CA MET A 92 -5.72 45.41 13.45
C MET A 92 -4.67 46.35 12.86
N ILE A 93 -4.13 46.05 11.68
CA ILE A 93 -3.16 46.90 10.97
C ILE A 93 -3.79 48.23 10.56
N VAL A 94 -4.98 48.20 9.95
CA VAL A 94 -5.72 49.40 9.53
C VAL A 94 -6.03 50.28 10.74
N LYS A 95 -6.48 49.69 11.84
CA LYS A 95 -6.80 50.43 13.06
C LYS A 95 -5.56 51.05 13.71
N TYR A 96 -4.42 50.36 13.67
CA TYR A 96 -3.13 50.88 14.14
C TYR A 96 -2.67 52.08 13.28
N LEU A 97 -2.81 51.99 11.96
CA LEU A 97 -2.45 53.07 11.02
C LEU A 97 -3.37 54.29 11.11
N CYS A 98 -4.67 54.10 11.37
CA CYS A 98 -5.67 55.18 11.48
C CYS A 98 -5.72 55.85 12.87
N GLY A 99 -4.76 55.59 13.77
CA GLY A 99 -4.65 56.27 15.07
C GLY A 99 -5.76 55.93 16.08
N GLY A 100 -6.52 54.86 15.86
CA GLY A 100 -7.61 54.47 16.76
C GLY A 100 -7.09 53.82 18.03
N SER A 101 -7.19 54.49 19.18
CA SER A 101 -6.89 53.88 20.48
C SER A 101 -7.84 52.70 20.73
N VAL A 102 -7.30 51.48 20.83
CA VAL A 102 -8.07 50.31 21.26
C VAL A 102 -8.22 50.38 22.78
N SER A 103 -9.17 51.18 23.27
CA SER A 103 -9.58 51.11 24.67
C SER A 103 -10.65 50.03 24.83
N LEU A 104 -10.22 48.80 25.09
CA LEU A 104 -11.10 47.80 25.68
C LEU A 104 -11.14 48.02 27.20
N PRO A 105 -12.34 47.97 27.83
CA PRO A 105 -12.42 48.01 29.29
C PRO A 105 -11.73 46.78 29.89
N CYS A 106 -10.69 47.03 30.71
CA CYS A 106 -9.93 45.99 31.42
C CYS A 106 -10.85 45.19 32.37
N LEU A 107 -10.88 43.87 32.20
CA LEU A 107 -11.63 42.95 33.07
C LEU A 107 -10.71 42.43 34.18
N ASN A 108 -10.50 43.24 35.23
CA ASN A 108 -9.47 42.99 36.25
C ASN A 108 -9.77 41.81 37.22
N HIS A 109 -10.97 41.24 37.20
CA HIS A 109 -11.42 40.28 38.23
C HIS A 109 -11.12 38.79 37.92
N TYR A 110 -10.69 38.44 36.70
CA TYR A 110 -10.56 37.03 36.25
C TYR A 110 -9.15 36.61 35.81
N TYR A 111 -8.12 37.42 36.08
CA TYR A 111 -6.75 37.20 35.61
C TYR A 111 -6.17 35.83 36.03
N LEU A 112 -6.27 35.47 37.32
CA LEU A 112 -5.76 34.19 37.83
C LEU A 112 -6.44 32.98 37.15
N HIS A 113 -7.76 33.05 36.94
CA HIS A 113 -8.50 31.96 36.30
C HIS A 113 -8.07 31.73 34.85
N ILE A 114 -7.82 32.80 34.08
CA ILE A 114 -7.39 32.68 32.68
C ILE A 114 -5.95 32.19 32.58
N PHE A 115 -5.07 32.63 33.50
CA PHE A 115 -3.71 32.12 33.60
C PHE A 115 -3.69 30.60 33.85
N PHE A 116 -4.48 30.09 34.81
CA PHE A 116 -4.59 28.64 35.04
C PHE A 116 -5.19 27.90 33.83
N LEU A 117 -6.19 28.50 33.16
CA LEU A 117 -6.78 27.93 31.95
C LEU A 117 -5.76 27.80 30.81
N LEU A 118 -4.89 28.80 30.67
CA LEU A 118 -3.82 28.84 29.68
C LEU A 118 -2.74 27.80 29.96
N LEU A 119 -2.33 27.64 31.23
CA LEU A 119 -1.43 26.56 31.65
C LEU A 119 -2.04 25.18 31.40
N PHE A 120 -3.34 25.02 31.69
CA PHE A 120 -4.04 23.77 31.45
C PHE A 120 -4.06 23.41 29.95
N PHE A 121 -4.53 24.30 29.08
CA PHE A 121 -4.60 24.01 27.65
C PHE A 121 -3.23 23.90 26.98
N THR A 122 -2.21 24.64 27.44
CA THR A 122 -0.84 24.46 26.94
C THR A 122 -0.29 23.07 27.33
N SER A 123 -0.54 22.60 28.56
CA SER A 123 -0.16 21.24 28.96
C SER A 123 -0.86 20.17 28.12
N LEU A 124 -2.16 20.34 27.87
CA LEU A 124 -2.93 19.44 26.99
C LEU A 124 -2.41 19.47 25.55
N ALA A 125 -2.07 20.65 25.02
CA ALA A 125 -1.53 20.79 23.67
C ALA A 125 -0.17 20.10 23.53
N ILE A 126 0.69 20.16 24.56
CA ILE A 126 1.97 19.44 24.60
C ILE A 126 1.72 17.92 24.58
N VAL A 127 0.87 17.42 25.48
CA VAL A 127 0.53 15.98 25.55
C VAL A 127 -0.08 15.49 24.25
N ALA A 128 -1.04 16.24 23.68
CA ALA A 128 -1.66 15.91 22.40
C ALA A 128 -0.64 15.91 21.27
N SER A 129 0.27 16.90 21.20
CA SER A 129 1.33 16.95 20.18
C SER A 129 2.28 15.74 20.28
N SER A 130 2.66 15.34 21.50
CA SER A 130 3.46 14.14 21.73
C SER A 130 2.72 12.87 21.29
N PHE A 131 1.41 12.79 21.54
CA PHE A 131 0.59 11.66 21.12
C PHE A 131 0.47 11.59 19.60
N VAL A 132 0.23 12.72 18.91
CA VAL A 132 0.21 12.78 17.43
C VAL A 132 1.54 12.28 16.86
N LEU A 133 2.67 12.73 17.40
CA LEU A 133 4.00 12.30 16.95
C LEU A 133 4.21 10.79 17.12
N ALA A 134 3.76 10.22 18.24
CA ALA A 134 3.83 8.77 18.45
C ALA A 134 2.94 8.01 17.45
N THR A 135 1.73 8.51 17.20
CA THR A 135 0.80 7.89 16.23
C THR A 135 1.28 8.03 14.78
N SER A 136 1.94 9.13 14.41
CA SER A 136 2.46 9.35 13.06
C SER A 136 3.65 8.43 12.77
N GLN A 137 4.57 8.27 13.72
CA GLN A 137 5.65 7.28 13.64
C GLN A 137 5.13 5.84 13.55
N LYS A 138 4.12 5.51 14.36
CA LYS A 138 3.48 4.19 14.31
C LYS A 138 2.84 3.94 12.95
N THR A 139 2.17 4.94 12.38
CA THR A 139 1.52 4.85 11.06
C THR A 139 2.55 4.69 9.96
N LEU A 140 3.65 5.48 9.96
CA LEU A 140 4.76 5.33 9.02
C LEU A 140 5.29 3.89 8.99
N ARG A 141 5.65 3.33 10.15
CA ARG A 141 6.17 1.95 10.25
C ARG A 141 5.16 0.89 9.77
N ARG A 142 3.86 1.12 9.98
CA ARG A 142 2.81 0.18 9.53
C ARG A 142 2.60 0.27 8.02
N THR A 143 2.63 1.47 7.45
CA THR A 143 2.56 1.68 6.00
C THR A 143 3.78 1.10 5.29
N GLU A 144 4.98 1.23 5.86
CA GLU A 144 6.22 0.61 5.32
C GLU A 144 6.10 -0.91 5.26
N LYS A 145 5.63 -1.57 6.34
CA LYS A 145 5.41 -3.03 6.35
C LYS A 145 4.36 -3.49 5.33
N LEU A 146 3.27 -2.73 5.19
CA LEU A 146 2.25 -3.01 4.19
C LEU A 146 2.83 -2.87 2.76
N LYS A 147 3.59 -1.80 2.51
CA LYS A 147 4.31 -1.58 1.25
C LYS A 147 5.25 -2.74 0.93
N GLU A 148 6.08 -3.17 1.88
CA GLU A 148 6.99 -4.30 1.71
C GLU A 148 6.25 -5.59 1.35
N SER A 149 5.10 -5.85 1.99
CA SER A 149 4.27 -7.02 1.66
C SER A 149 3.69 -6.94 0.24
N VAL A 150 3.17 -5.77 -0.16
CA VAL A 150 2.60 -5.56 -1.50
C VAL A 150 3.68 -5.62 -2.60
N VAL A 151 4.85 -5.02 -2.37
CA VAL A 151 6.00 -5.10 -3.28
C VAL A 151 6.53 -6.53 -3.36
N GLY A 152 6.61 -7.23 -2.22
CA GLY A 152 7.05 -8.63 -2.14
C GLY A 152 6.21 -9.57 -2.99
N ILE A 153 4.87 -9.40 -3.02
CA ILE A 153 3.98 -10.15 -3.93
C ILE A 153 4.43 -10.03 -5.39
N GLY A 154 4.75 -8.81 -5.80
CA GLY A 154 5.17 -8.51 -7.15
C GLY A 154 6.57 -9.06 -7.47
N GLU A 155 7.52 -8.95 -6.54
CA GLU A 155 8.87 -9.49 -6.68
C GLU A 155 8.89 -11.02 -6.76
N ASP A 156 8.09 -11.70 -5.94
CA ASP A 156 7.92 -13.15 -5.98
C ASP A 156 7.37 -13.60 -7.35
N ALA A 157 6.33 -12.93 -7.84
CA ALA A 157 5.75 -13.22 -9.16
C ALA A 157 6.77 -13.00 -10.29
N LEU A 158 7.56 -11.92 -10.23
CA LEU A 158 8.65 -11.67 -11.19
C LEU A 158 9.75 -12.74 -11.10
N GLY A 159 10.06 -13.23 -9.90
CA GLY A 159 11.00 -14.32 -9.67
C GLY A 159 10.54 -15.61 -10.34
N THR A 160 9.28 -16.00 -10.15
CA THR A 160 8.68 -17.17 -10.80
C THR A 160 8.67 -17.02 -12.34
N ILE A 161 8.25 -15.87 -12.86
CA ILE A 161 8.26 -15.61 -14.32
C ILE A 161 9.68 -15.67 -14.88
N SER A 162 10.67 -15.13 -14.17
CA SER A 162 12.08 -15.15 -14.58
C SER A 162 12.63 -16.58 -14.65
N LYS A 163 12.28 -17.42 -13.66
CA LYS A 163 12.64 -18.85 -13.65
C LYS A 163 12.03 -19.57 -14.85
N VAL A 164 10.75 -19.37 -15.13
CA VAL A 164 10.06 -19.94 -16.30
C VAL A 164 10.75 -19.50 -17.60
N ILE A 165 11.01 -18.20 -17.79
CA ILE A 165 11.69 -17.68 -19.00
C ILE A 165 13.07 -18.32 -19.18
N LYS A 166 13.86 -18.46 -18.11
CA LYS A 166 15.20 -19.04 -18.16
C LYS A 166 15.14 -20.50 -18.62
N THR A 167 14.24 -21.29 -18.04
CA THR A 167 14.10 -22.70 -18.39
C THR A 167 13.53 -22.87 -19.81
N THR A 168 12.55 -22.06 -20.21
CA THR A 168 12.01 -22.09 -21.58
C THR A 168 13.06 -21.73 -22.63
N ASN A 169 13.94 -20.77 -22.36
CA ASN A 169 15.08 -20.46 -23.25
C ASN A 169 16.03 -21.65 -23.39
N GLN A 170 16.26 -22.40 -22.31
CA GLN A 170 17.11 -23.60 -22.34
C GLN A 170 16.50 -24.69 -23.23
N MET A 171 15.18 -24.93 -23.13
CA MET A 171 14.47 -25.85 -24.03
C MET A 171 14.58 -25.42 -25.49
N GLN A 172 14.43 -24.12 -25.78
CA GLN A 172 14.55 -23.59 -27.14
C GLN A 172 15.94 -23.89 -27.75
N PHE A 173 17.00 -23.70 -26.96
CA PHE A 173 18.36 -23.97 -27.40
C PHE A 173 18.56 -25.46 -27.73
N LEU A 174 18.04 -26.37 -26.90
CA LEU A 174 18.15 -27.81 -27.09
C LEU A 174 17.33 -28.33 -28.29
N LEU A 175 16.11 -27.81 -28.47
CA LEU A 175 15.17 -28.28 -29.50
C LEU A 175 15.39 -27.64 -30.87
N LEU A 176 16.14 -26.53 -30.98
CA LEU A 176 16.34 -25.80 -32.23
C LEU A 176 16.76 -26.68 -33.42
N PRO A 177 17.70 -27.64 -33.27
CA PRO A 177 18.12 -28.48 -34.39
C PRO A 177 17.08 -29.53 -34.83
N TYR A 178 16.10 -29.83 -33.98
CA TYR A 178 15.20 -30.98 -34.13
C TYR A 178 13.75 -30.60 -34.39
N ASN A 179 13.28 -29.49 -33.79
CA ASN A 179 11.90 -29.05 -33.92
C ASN A 179 11.79 -27.51 -33.88
N PRO A 180 12.05 -26.85 -35.02
CA PRO A 180 12.02 -25.39 -35.09
C PRO A 180 10.62 -24.80 -34.86
N GLN A 181 9.55 -25.57 -35.12
CA GLN A 181 8.16 -25.14 -34.93
C GLN A 181 7.80 -25.00 -33.43
N ILE A 182 8.26 -25.94 -32.59
CA ILE A 182 8.12 -25.81 -31.12
C ILE A 182 8.92 -24.62 -30.63
N CYS A 183 10.15 -24.42 -31.12
CA CYS A 183 10.97 -23.27 -30.73
C CYS A 183 10.30 -21.92 -31.05
N ALA A 184 9.63 -21.79 -32.21
CA ALA A 184 8.87 -20.59 -32.54
C ALA A 184 7.75 -20.29 -31.52
N SER A 185 7.03 -21.33 -31.09
CA SER A 185 5.94 -21.20 -30.10
C SER A 185 6.47 -20.83 -28.71
N LEU A 186 7.59 -21.46 -28.29
CA LEU A 186 8.27 -21.12 -27.05
C LEU A 186 8.84 -19.70 -27.06
N ASN A 187 9.37 -19.24 -28.20
CA ASN A 187 9.88 -17.87 -28.35
C ASN A 187 8.76 -16.83 -28.20
N SER A 188 7.61 -17.04 -28.85
CA SER A 188 6.43 -16.17 -28.67
C SER A 188 5.99 -16.10 -27.21
N THR A 189 5.89 -17.26 -26.54
CA THR A 189 5.50 -17.34 -25.13
C THR A 189 6.48 -16.59 -24.23
N THR A 190 7.79 -16.76 -24.47
CA THR A 190 8.83 -16.05 -23.73
C THR A 190 8.78 -14.54 -23.97
N GLN A 191 8.45 -14.10 -25.19
CA GLN A 191 8.31 -12.68 -25.50
C GLN A 191 7.11 -12.06 -24.76
N ASP A 192 5.99 -12.77 -24.67
CA ASP A 192 4.81 -12.34 -23.92
C ASP A 192 5.09 -12.26 -22.42
N LEU A 193 5.73 -13.28 -21.85
CA LEU A 193 6.16 -13.27 -20.45
C LEU A 193 7.13 -12.12 -20.14
N ARG A 194 8.07 -11.82 -21.04
CA ARG A 194 8.97 -10.65 -20.91
C ARG A 194 8.20 -9.33 -21.00
N SER A 195 7.16 -9.25 -21.82
CA SER A 195 6.32 -8.06 -21.92
C SER A 195 5.55 -7.81 -20.64
N ASN A 196 4.90 -8.85 -20.12
CA ASN A 196 4.12 -8.80 -18.88
C ASN A 196 5.00 -8.52 -17.67
N SER A 197 6.18 -9.13 -17.57
CA SER A 197 7.13 -8.84 -16.48
C SER A 197 7.60 -7.38 -16.49
N ARG A 198 7.80 -6.78 -17.67
CA ARG A 198 8.10 -5.34 -17.80
C ARG A 198 6.94 -4.44 -17.36
N VAL A 199 5.69 -4.86 -17.55
CA VAL A 199 4.52 -4.12 -17.05
C VAL A 199 4.45 -4.21 -15.52
N ILE A 200 4.58 -5.42 -14.97
CA ILE A 200 4.56 -5.68 -13.53
C ILE A 200 5.70 -4.93 -12.81
N ARG A 201 6.93 -5.02 -13.32
CA ARG A 201 8.09 -4.31 -12.73
C ARG A 201 7.89 -2.79 -12.74
N ARG A 202 7.42 -2.21 -13.86
CA ARG A 202 7.11 -0.77 -13.90
C ARG A 202 6.03 -0.38 -12.90
N PHE A 203 5.02 -1.23 -12.68
CA PHE A 203 3.98 -0.99 -11.69
C PHE A 203 4.55 -1.05 -10.26
N ILE A 204 5.39 -2.04 -9.94
CA ILE A 204 6.05 -2.18 -8.63
C ILE A 204 6.96 -0.99 -8.35
N ASP A 205 7.86 -0.65 -9.28
CA ASP A 205 8.82 0.45 -9.11
C ASP A 205 8.08 1.78 -8.91
N LYS A 206 7.08 2.06 -9.77
CA LYS A 206 6.32 3.31 -9.71
C LYS A 206 5.43 3.40 -8.48
N SER A 207 4.73 2.32 -8.13
CA SER A 207 3.82 2.31 -6.97
C SER A 207 4.62 2.34 -5.68
N GLY A 208 5.70 1.56 -5.59
CA GLY A 208 6.62 1.56 -4.45
C GLY A 208 7.21 2.93 -4.19
N GLN A 209 7.74 3.61 -5.22
CA GLN A 209 8.26 4.97 -5.09
C GLN A 209 7.17 5.99 -4.73
N SER A 210 5.97 5.87 -5.30
CA SER A 210 4.86 6.78 -5.00
C SER A 210 4.38 6.65 -3.57
N ILE A 211 4.23 5.42 -3.05
CA ILE A 211 3.84 5.15 -1.67
C ILE A 211 4.92 5.65 -0.71
N ASP A 212 6.20 5.39 -1.04
CA ASP A 212 7.34 5.85 -0.25
C ASP A 212 7.36 7.37 -0.10
N LYS A 213 7.32 8.07 -1.24
CA LYS A 213 7.32 9.53 -1.28
C LYS A 213 6.12 10.10 -0.53
N ALA A 214 4.92 9.57 -0.74
CA ALA A 214 3.71 10.05 -0.07
C ALA A 214 3.78 9.85 1.46
N THR A 215 4.22 8.68 1.91
CA THR A 215 4.30 8.34 3.34
C THR A 215 5.37 9.17 4.05
N HIS A 216 6.57 9.30 3.47
CA HIS A 216 7.62 10.16 4.02
C HIS A 216 7.23 11.63 4.01
N THR A 217 6.61 12.13 2.94
CA THR A 217 6.13 13.52 2.86
C THR A 217 5.10 13.80 3.95
N SER A 218 4.15 12.89 4.16
CA SER A 218 3.17 12.99 5.25
C SER A 218 3.85 13.03 6.62
N TYR A 219 4.76 12.10 6.90
CA TYR A 219 5.48 12.06 8.18
C TYR A 219 6.29 13.33 8.44
N ILE A 220 7.03 13.82 7.43
CA ILE A 220 7.81 15.05 7.54
C ILE A 220 6.90 16.24 7.80
N ALA A 221 5.76 16.35 7.11
CA ALA A 221 4.80 17.44 7.33
C ALA A 221 4.28 17.45 8.78
N HIS A 222 3.89 16.29 9.32
CA HIS A 222 3.49 16.17 10.72
C HIS A 222 4.62 16.55 11.68
N PHE A 223 5.82 16.02 11.46
CA PHE A 223 6.98 16.30 12.29
C PHE A 223 7.32 17.79 12.34
N VAL A 224 7.32 18.47 11.19
CA VAL A 224 7.62 19.90 11.09
C VAL A 224 6.54 20.72 11.81
N VAL A 225 5.26 20.48 11.51
CA VAL A 225 4.16 21.24 12.14
C VAL A 225 4.14 21.04 13.65
N LEU A 226 4.31 19.82 14.15
CA LEU A 226 4.33 19.52 15.58
C LEU A 226 5.55 20.13 16.28
N THR A 227 6.73 20.10 15.67
CA THR A 227 7.94 20.71 16.23
C THR A 227 7.77 22.22 16.36
N ILE A 228 7.28 22.89 15.30
CA ILE A 228 7.02 24.34 15.34
C ILE A 228 5.93 24.66 16.37
N ASN A 229 4.89 23.80 16.49
CA ASN A 229 3.85 23.95 17.50
C ASN A 229 4.42 23.90 18.92
N LEU A 230 5.23 22.90 19.24
CA LEU A 230 5.88 22.75 20.55
C LEU A 230 6.79 23.93 20.89
N VAL A 231 7.63 24.36 19.94
CA VAL A 231 8.49 25.55 20.12
C VAL A 231 7.64 26.80 20.38
N THR A 232 6.55 26.97 19.64
CA THR A 232 5.63 28.11 19.82
C THR A 232 4.93 28.07 21.18
N LEU A 233 4.51 26.89 21.66
CA LEU A 233 3.94 26.70 22.99
C LEU A 233 4.94 27.09 24.11
N VAL A 234 6.20 26.65 23.99
CA VAL A 234 7.25 27.00 24.96
C VAL A 234 7.56 28.50 24.92
N ALA A 235 7.71 29.08 23.72
CA ALA A 235 7.91 30.51 23.56
C ALA A 235 6.75 31.31 24.16
N ALA A 236 5.52 30.82 24.02
CA ALA A 236 4.34 31.42 24.60
C ALA A 236 4.36 31.43 26.13
N LEU A 237 4.79 30.34 26.76
CA LEU A 237 4.99 30.28 28.21
C LEU A 237 6.07 31.27 28.69
N VAL A 238 7.20 31.35 28.00
CA VAL A 238 8.29 32.29 28.36
C VAL A 238 7.84 33.74 28.21
N LEU A 239 7.16 34.07 27.10
CA LEU A 239 6.66 35.43 26.86
C LEU A 239 5.55 35.83 27.85
N MET A 240 4.76 34.87 28.31
CA MET A 240 3.81 35.05 29.42
C MET A 240 4.52 35.51 30.69
N LEU A 241 5.62 34.84 31.08
CA LEU A 241 6.41 35.20 32.26
C LEU A 241 7.09 36.57 32.09
N LEU A 242 7.58 36.88 30.88
CA LEU A 242 8.29 38.13 30.59
C LEU A 242 7.36 39.34 30.41
N HIS A 243 6.04 39.14 30.32
CA HIS A 243 5.04 40.19 30.10
C HIS A 243 5.32 41.08 28.86
N TRP A 244 5.97 40.52 27.83
CA TRP A 244 6.38 41.29 26.65
C TRP A 244 5.24 41.43 25.62
N ARG A 245 4.63 42.61 25.61
CA ARG A 245 3.41 42.92 24.82
C ARG A 245 3.46 42.64 23.31
N PRO A 246 4.46 43.11 22.54
CA PRO A 246 4.52 42.82 21.10
C PRO A 246 4.73 41.32 20.83
N GLY A 247 5.42 40.61 21.73
CA GLY A 247 5.60 39.16 21.64
C GLY A 247 4.28 38.38 21.67
N PHE A 248 3.30 38.81 22.50
CA PHE A 248 1.99 38.17 22.55
C PHE A 248 1.22 38.25 21.23
N ILE A 249 1.30 39.39 20.53
CA ILE A 249 0.63 39.56 19.23
C ILE A 249 1.23 38.62 18.19
N ILE A 250 2.57 38.50 18.17
CA ILE A 250 3.28 37.60 17.26
C ILE A 250 2.89 36.14 17.54
N ILE A 251 2.86 35.72 18.80
CA ILE A 251 2.45 34.35 19.19
C ILE A 251 1.02 34.05 18.75
N ILE A 252 0.08 34.97 18.97
CA ILE A 252 -1.33 34.78 18.57
C ILE A 252 -1.43 34.52 17.07
N PHE A 253 -0.67 35.26 16.26
CA PHE A 253 -0.64 35.05 14.81
C PHE A 253 0.00 33.70 14.44
N CYS A 254 1.09 33.30 15.10
CA CYS A 254 1.70 31.99 14.92
C CYS A 254 0.74 30.85 15.27
N PHE A 255 0.05 30.92 16.42
CA PHE A 255 -0.95 29.92 16.79
C PHE A 255 -2.13 29.89 15.83
N TRP A 256 -2.49 31.02 15.25
CA TRP A 256 -3.54 31.06 14.23
C TRP A 256 -3.17 30.25 12.99
N ILE A 257 -1.95 30.47 12.45
CA ILE A 257 -1.42 29.73 11.30
C ILE A 257 -1.28 28.23 11.64
N LEU A 258 -0.69 27.91 12.79
CA LEU A 258 -0.51 26.53 13.24
C LEU A 258 -1.84 25.80 13.41
N THR A 259 -2.86 26.47 13.95
CA THR A 259 -4.21 25.90 14.07
C THR A 259 -4.80 25.58 12.69
N SER A 260 -4.63 26.47 11.71
CA SER A 260 -5.04 26.20 10.33
C SER A 260 -4.31 25.00 9.73
N LEU A 261 -2.99 24.89 9.94
CA LEU A 261 -2.21 23.74 9.46
C LEU A 261 -2.64 22.44 10.15
N CYS A 262 -2.99 22.49 11.43
CA CYS A 262 -3.49 21.33 12.17
C CYS A 262 -4.83 20.83 11.63
N TRP A 263 -5.76 21.73 11.30
CA TRP A 263 -7.03 21.38 10.66
C TRP A 263 -6.84 20.81 9.25
N PHE A 264 -5.89 21.35 8.49
CA PHE A 264 -5.55 20.81 7.17
C PHE A 264 -5.02 19.37 7.28
N LEU A 265 -4.06 19.13 8.18
CA LEU A 265 -3.52 17.79 8.45
C LEU A 265 -4.61 16.83 8.97
N THR A 266 -5.53 17.30 9.81
CA THR A 266 -6.68 16.50 10.25
C THR A 266 -7.55 16.04 9.07
N GLY A 267 -7.81 16.91 8.09
CA GLY A 267 -8.52 16.53 6.86
C GLY A 267 -7.74 15.49 6.04
N PHE A 268 -6.43 15.66 5.96
CA PHE A 268 -5.54 14.72 5.25
C PHE A 268 -5.47 13.35 5.93
N ASP A 269 -5.37 13.30 7.26
CA ASP A 269 -5.37 12.04 8.03
C ASP A 269 -6.69 11.31 7.93
N PHE A 270 -7.82 12.04 7.83
CA PHE A 270 -9.13 11.44 7.57
C PHE A 270 -9.18 10.78 6.19
N PHE A 271 -8.62 11.44 5.19
CA PHE A 271 -8.45 10.85 3.86
C PHE A 271 -7.58 9.59 3.93
N LEU A 272 -6.45 9.61 4.64
CA LEU A 272 -5.60 8.42 4.80
C LEU A 272 -6.31 7.27 5.51
N ASN A 273 -7.10 7.57 6.54
CA ASN A 273 -7.93 6.57 7.21
C ASN A 273 -8.89 5.91 6.22
N THR A 274 -9.61 6.72 5.45
CA THR A 274 -10.59 6.23 4.48
C THR A 274 -9.91 5.43 3.36
N PHE A 275 -8.77 5.91 2.85
CA PHE A 275 -7.99 5.20 1.85
C PHE A 275 -7.48 3.85 2.36
N ALA A 276 -7.03 3.77 3.62
CA ALA A 276 -6.59 2.52 4.24
C ALA A 276 -7.77 1.54 4.43
N ASP A 277 -8.94 2.04 4.82
CA ASP A 277 -10.16 1.25 4.92
C ASP A 277 -10.57 0.68 3.55
N ASP A 278 -10.54 1.51 2.51
CA ASP A 278 -10.85 1.12 1.14
C ASP A 278 -9.86 0.10 0.59
N ALA A 279 -8.56 0.34 0.74
CA ALA A 279 -7.51 -0.56 0.27
C ALA A 279 -7.63 -1.94 0.94
N CYS A 280 -7.88 -1.97 2.25
CA CYS A 280 -8.07 -3.24 2.97
C CYS A 280 -9.37 -3.95 2.62
N SER A 281 -10.45 -3.20 2.34
CA SER A 281 -11.69 -3.81 1.85
C SER A 281 -11.46 -4.42 0.46
N ALA A 282 -10.70 -3.75 -0.38
CA ALA A 282 -10.35 -4.25 -1.71
C ALA A 282 -9.47 -5.51 -1.65
N PHE A 283 -8.58 -5.64 -0.65
CA PHE A 283 -7.85 -6.88 -0.39
C PHE A 283 -8.75 -8.00 0.17
N GLU A 284 -9.69 -7.69 1.07
CA GLU A 284 -10.69 -8.62 1.58
C GLU A 284 -11.58 -9.16 0.44
N ASP A 285 -12.07 -8.28 -0.45
CA ASP A 285 -12.86 -8.65 -1.63
C ASP A 285 -12.06 -9.52 -2.62
N PHE A 286 -10.77 -9.22 -2.80
CA PHE A 286 -9.89 -10.03 -3.65
C PHE A 286 -9.64 -11.43 -3.07
N GLU A 287 -9.52 -11.56 -1.75
CA GLU A 287 -9.35 -12.86 -1.09
C GLU A 287 -10.55 -13.78 -1.33
N GLU A 288 -11.76 -13.22 -1.25
CA GLU A 288 -13.01 -13.94 -1.47
C GLU A 288 -13.22 -14.25 -2.97
N ASN A 289 -13.12 -13.24 -3.84
CA ASN A 289 -13.39 -13.35 -5.27
C ASN A 289 -12.31 -12.69 -6.15
N PRO A 290 -11.18 -13.36 -6.43
CA PRO A 290 -10.05 -12.79 -7.17
C PRO A 290 -10.44 -12.25 -8.56
N GLN A 291 -11.36 -12.92 -9.26
CA GLN A 291 -11.75 -12.60 -10.65
C GLN A 291 -12.74 -11.44 -10.76
N ASN A 292 -13.63 -11.26 -9.78
CA ASN A 292 -14.68 -10.23 -9.79
C ASN A 292 -14.37 -9.06 -8.84
N SER A 293 -13.12 -8.92 -8.43
CA SER A 293 -12.68 -7.87 -7.50
C SER A 293 -12.03 -6.70 -8.22
N SER A 294 -12.06 -5.54 -7.56
CA SER A 294 -11.39 -4.31 -7.99
C SER A 294 -9.88 -4.51 -8.25
N LEU A 295 -9.22 -5.30 -7.40
CA LEU A 295 -7.80 -5.65 -7.52
C LEU A 295 -7.51 -6.72 -8.57
N GLY A 296 -8.49 -7.48 -9.05
CA GLY A 296 -8.31 -8.51 -10.07
C GLY A 296 -7.72 -7.95 -11.37
N SER A 297 -8.08 -6.71 -11.73
CA SER A 297 -7.52 -5.99 -12.89
C SER A 297 -6.12 -5.40 -12.66
N MET A 298 -5.63 -5.40 -11.42
CA MET A 298 -4.34 -4.85 -11.03
C MET A 298 -3.30 -5.92 -10.74
N LEU A 299 -3.75 -7.06 -10.20
CA LEU A 299 -2.90 -8.21 -9.90
C LEU A 299 -2.81 -9.13 -11.13
N PRO A 300 -1.65 -9.74 -11.39
CA PRO A 300 -1.42 -10.56 -12.58
C PRO A 300 -2.06 -11.95 -12.41
N CYS A 301 -3.38 -12.02 -12.31
CA CYS A 301 -4.11 -13.27 -12.23
C CYS A 301 -4.85 -13.51 -13.54
N ILE A 302 -4.49 -14.59 -14.22
CA ILE A 302 -5.17 -15.06 -15.43
C ILE A 302 -6.49 -15.72 -15.00
N ASP A 303 -7.50 -15.68 -15.87
CA ASP A 303 -8.76 -16.40 -15.69
C ASP A 303 -8.51 -17.87 -15.33
N GLU A 304 -8.96 -18.27 -14.15
CA GLU A 304 -8.76 -19.60 -13.57
C GLU A 304 -9.31 -20.72 -14.48
N SER A 305 -10.38 -20.44 -15.22
CA SER A 305 -11.02 -21.41 -16.12
C SER A 305 -10.18 -21.70 -17.37
N PHE A 306 -9.53 -20.67 -17.92
CA PHE A 306 -8.65 -20.80 -19.08
C PHE A 306 -7.30 -21.40 -18.68
N SER A 307 -6.74 -20.90 -17.57
CA SER A 307 -5.43 -21.31 -17.07
C SER A 307 -5.42 -22.76 -16.55
N GLY A 308 -6.50 -23.18 -15.86
CA GLY A 308 -6.66 -24.55 -15.40
C GLY A 308 -6.71 -25.58 -16.54
N LYS A 309 -7.45 -25.26 -17.62
CA LYS A 309 -7.48 -26.10 -18.83
C LYS A 309 -6.11 -26.19 -19.52
N LEU A 310 -5.37 -25.09 -19.56
CA LEU A 310 -4.03 -25.05 -20.16
C LEU A 310 -3.05 -25.93 -19.39
N ILE A 311 -2.99 -25.80 -18.05
CA ILE A 311 -2.13 -26.62 -17.19
C ILE A 311 -2.50 -28.11 -17.26
N ALA A 312 -3.80 -28.42 -17.29
CA ALA A 312 -4.27 -29.79 -17.46
C ALA A 312 -3.88 -30.37 -18.83
N ASN A 313 -3.95 -29.57 -19.90
CA ASN A 313 -3.53 -30.00 -21.23
C ASN A 313 -2.02 -30.23 -21.33
N ILE A 314 -1.20 -29.41 -20.66
CA ILE A 314 0.24 -29.65 -20.53
C ILE A 314 0.49 -30.98 -19.80
N GLY A 315 -0.18 -31.21 -18.66
CA GLY A 315 -0.09 -32.45 -17.91
C GLY A 315 -0.47 -33.68 -18.74
N TYR A 316 -1.61 -33.61 -19.45
CA TYR A 316 -2.06 -34.65 -20.39
C TYR A 316 -1.02 -34.95 -21.47
N THR A 317 -0.42 -33.91 -22.06
CA THR A 317 0.56 -34.07 -23.14
C THR A 317 1.81 -34.79 -22.64
N ILE A 318 2.32 -34.43 -21.45
CA ILE A 318 3.49 -35.09 -20.86
C ILE A 318 3.16 -36.53 -20.46
N HIS A 319 2.02 -36.76 -19.80
CA HIS A 319 1.53 -38.09 -19.44
C HIS A 319 1.46 -39.01 -20.66
N ARG A 320 0.78 -38.56 -21.73
CA ARG A 320 0.64 -39.33 -22.97
C ARG A 320 2.00 -39.65 -23.60
N PHE A 321 2.92 -38.68 -23.61
CA PHE A 321 4.27 -38.89 -24.11
C PHE A 321 5.01 -39.98 -23.31
N ILE A 322 4.94 -39.94 -21.98
CA ILE A 322 5.61 -40.94 -21.11
C ILE A 322 4.99 -42.33 -21.28
N VAL A 323 3.66 -42.42 -21.37
CA VAL A 323 2.95 -43.67 -21.62
C VAL A 323 3.37 -44.28 -22.96
N GLU A 324 3.36 -43.49 -24.03
CA GLU A 324 3.79 -43.94 -25.37
C GLU A 324 5.25 -44.41 -25.36
N LEU A 325 6.13 -43.69 -24.67
CA LEU A 325 7.54 -44.05 -24.56
C LEU A 325 7.74 -45.37 -23.78
N ASN A 326 7.07 -45.53 -22.65
CA ASN A 326 7.09 -46.76 -21.87
C ASN A 326 6.56 -47.96 -22.69
N THR A 327 5.51 -47.77 -23.50
CA THR A 327 5.00 -48.84 -24.38
C THR A 327 6.02 -49.25 -25.44
N ASN A 328 6.63 -48.30 -26.15
CA ASN A 328 7.65 -48.61 -27.17
C ASN A 328 8.91 -49.25 -26.55
N MET A 329 9.31 -48.79 -25.37
CA MET A 329 10.45 -49.34 -24.63
C MET A 329 10.21 -50.81 -24.24
N SER A 330 8.98 -51.15 -23.81
CA SER A 330 8.60 -52.55 -23.54
C SER A 330 8.69 -53.48 -24.77
N VAL A 331 8.35 -52.95 -25.96
CA VAL A 331 8.46 -53.68 -27.24
C VAL A 331 9.93 -53.93 -27.57
N ILE A 332 10.80 -52.92 -27.41
CA ILE A 332 12.23 -53.04 -27.67
C ILE A 332 12.88 -54.05 -26.72
N TYR A 333 12.55 -54.03 -25.42
CA TYR A 333 13.06 -55.01 -24.45
C TYR A 333 12.68 -56.45 -24.83
N ARG A 334 11.46 -56.67 -25.32
CA ARG A 334 11.04 -57.98 -25.87
C ARG A 334 11.85 -58.37 -27.11
N LEU A 335 12.02 -57.47 -28.08
CA LEU A 335 12.78 -57.76 -29.30
C LEU A 335 14.25 -58.08 -29.02
N LEU A 336 14.83 -57.47 -27.99
CA LEU A 336 16.20 -57.72 -27.56
C LEU A 336 16.35 -59.00 -26.73
N GLY A 337 15.31 -59.82 -26.56
CA GLY A 337 15.41 -61.10 -25.85
C GLY A 337 15.94 -60.99 -24.42
N ILE A 338 15.77 -59.83 -23.78
CA ILE A 338 16.05 -59.64 -22.34
C ILE A 338 14.95 -60.35 -21.50
N SER A 339 13.97 -60.97 -22.18
CA SER A 339 12.68 -61.42 -21.68
C SER A 339 12.59 -62.85 -21.15
N GLU A 340 13.60 -63.71 -21.31
CA GLU A 340 13.41 -65.14 -21.00
C GLU A 340 13.91 -65.59 -19.61
N GLU A 341 14.72 -64.81 -18.89
CA GLU A 341 15.28 -65.27 -17.60
C GLU A 341 14.80 -64.49 -16.36
N ASN A 342 14.22 -63.29 -16.50
CA ASN A 342 13.88 -62.44 -15.35
C ASN A 342 12.51 -61.74 -15.51
N GLU A 343 11.41 -62.46 -15.27
CA GLU A 343 10.05 -61.88 -15.23
C GLU A 343 9.90 -60.76 -14.17
N GLU A 344 10.74 -60.73 -13.13
CA GLU A 344 10.78 -59.65 -12.14
C GLU A 344 11.33 -58.31 -12.70
N LEU A 345 12.23 -58.34 -13.68
CA LEU A 345 12.86 -57.12 -14.22
C LEU A 345 11.91 -56.31 -15.12
N MET A 346 10.88 -56.95 -15.67
CA MET A 346 9.84 -56.32 -16.50
C MET A 346 8.94 -55.34 -15.72
N GLY A 347 8.94 -55.43 -14.38
CA GLY A 347 8.30 -54.46 -13.50
C GLY A 347 9.16 -53.22 -13.20
N ALA A 348 10.49 -53.34 -13.31
CA ALA A 348 11.41 -52.47 -12.57
C ALA A 348 11.90 -51.22 -13.31
N ILE A 349 11.97 -51.22 -14.66
CA ILE A 349 12.57 -50.09 -15.40
C ILE A 349 11.53 -49.42 -16.30
N LYS A 350 10.70 -48.57 -15.68
CA LYS A 350 9.79 -47.67 -16.39
C LYS A 350 10.25 -46.23 -16.21
N ILE A 351 9.97 -45.39 -17.19
CA ILE A 351 10.09 -43.95 -17.04
C ILE A 351 9.01 -43.50 -16.06
N CYS A 352 9.45 -42.77 -15.05
CA CYS A 352 8.59 -42.14 -14.06
C CYS A 352 7.57 -41.24 -14.74
N ASP A 353 6.29 -41.55 -14.53
CA ASP A 353 5.18 -40.69 -14.88
C ASP A 353 4.66 -40.00 -13.60
N PRO A 354 4.91 -38.69 -13.45
CA PRO A 354 4.51 -37.96 -12.26
C PRO A 354 3.04 -37.49 -12.34
N PHE A 355 2.24 -37.94 -13.31
CA PHE A 355 0.83 -37.56 -13.46
C PHE A 355 -0.13 -38.71 -13.19
N SER A 356 -1.26 -38.41 -12.55
CA SER A 356 -2.32 -39.39 -12.35
C SER A 356 -3.08 -39.69 -13.66
N GLY A 357 -3.40 -40.97 -13.90
CA GLY A 357 -4.08 -41.41 -15.12
C GLY A 357 -5.58 -41.09 -15.22
N ALA A 358 -6.19 -40.42 -14.23
CA ALA A 358 -7.64 -40.19 -14.20
C ALA A 358 -8.02 -38.70 -14.16
N LEU A 359 -8.95 -38.33 -15.06
CA LEU A 359 -9.80 -37.13 -15.24
C LEU A 359 -9.19 -35.72 -15.12
N ASN A 360 -8.11 -35.48 -14.38
CA ASN A 360 -7.51 -34.14 -14.19
C ASN A 360 -5.98 -34.08 -14.31
N PHE A 361 -5.28 -35.19 -14.60
CA PHE A 361 -3.80 -35.27 -14.74
C PHE A 361 -3.07 -34.49 -13.64
N SER A 362 -3.40 -34.79 -12.37
CA SER A 362 -2.80 -34.10 -11.23
C SER A 362 -1.32 -34.45 -11.13
N TYR A 363 -0.46 -33.44 -10.96
CA TYR A 363 0.97 -33.64 -10.74
C TYR A 363 1.26 -34.19 -9.34
N VAL A 364 1.72 -35.43 -9.27
CA VAL A 364 2.04 -36.18 -8.05
C VAL A 364 3.45 -36.78 -8.23
N PRO A 365 4.53 -36.00 -8.06
CA PRO A 365 5.90 -36.51 -8.29
C PRO A 365 6.28 -37.66 -7.33
N GLN A 366 5.56 -37.80 -6.21
CA GLN A 366 5.76 -38.87 -5.23
C GLN A 366 5.19 -40.23 -5.66
N SER A 367 4.38 -40.29 -6.73
CA SER A 367 3.85 -41.56 -7.25
C SER A 367 4.89 -42.36 -8.03
N CYS A 368 6.05 -41.78 -8.31
CA CYS A 368 7.11 -42.47 -9.02
C CYS A 368 7.89 -43.42 -8.09
N PRO A 369 8.05 -44.71 -8.47
CA PRO A 369 8.91 -45.65 -7.76
C PRO A 369 10.36 -45.16 -7.66
N GLN A 370 11.07 -45.55 -6.59
CA GLN A 370 12.48 -45.16 -6.35
C GLN A 370 13.42 -45.70 -7.43
N ASP A 371 13.06 -46.82 -8.05
CA ASP A 371 13.76 -47.53 -9.13
C ASP A 371 13.37 -47.05 -10.55
N ALA A 372 12.40 -46.14 -10.66
CA ALA A 372 11.97 -45.61 -11.96
C ALA A 372 12.99 -44.63 -12.56
N ILE A 373 13.18 -44.70 -13.87
CA ILE A 373 14.06 -43.80 -14.62
C ILE A 373 13.40 -42.43 -14.72
N ARG A 374 14.12 -41.36 -14.36
CA ARG A 374 13.66 -40.00 -14.65
C ARG A 374 13.74 -39.74 -16.14
N ILE A 375 12.75 -39.04 -16.69
CA ILE A 375 12.72 -38.77 -18.13
C ILE A 375 14.00 -38.09 -18.61
N GLY A 376 14.57 -37.16 -17.83
CA GLY A 376 15.84 -36.48 -18.15
C GLY A 376 17.06 -37.42 -18.28
N ASP A 377 16.98 -38.61 -17.70
CA ASP A 377 18.04 -39.63 -17.75
C ASP A 377 17.90 -40.58 -18.94
N LEU A 378 16.89 -40.40 -19.81
CA LEU A 378 16.65 -41.25 -20.97
C LEU A 378 17.82 -41.26 -21.97
N SER A 379 18.65 -40.22 -22.06
CA SER A 379 19.82 -40.27 -22.94
C SER A 379 20.93 -41.18 -22.39
N LYS A 380 20.88 -41.60 -21.11
CA LYS A 380 21.89 -42.47 -20.50
C LYS A 380 21.76 -43.93 -20.93
N ILE A 381 20.62 -44.35 -21.49
CA ILE A 381 20.43 -45.70 -22.06
C ILE A 381 21.02 -45.85 -23.48
N THR A 382 21.95 -44.96 -23.84
CA THR A 382 22.66 -44.97 -25.13
C THR A 382 23.84 -45.92 -25.12
N CYS A 383 23.93 -46.76 -26.14
CA CYS A 383 25.08 -47.62 -26.38
C CYS A 383 26.15 -46.86 -27.18
N HIS A 384 27.26 -46.53 -26.52
CA HIS A 384 28.41 -45.87 -27.14
C HIS A 384 29.36 -46.92 -27.71
N LYS A 385 29.63 -46.85 -29.01
CA LYS A 385 30.42 -47.88 -29.69
C LYS A 385 31.90 -47.85 -29.32
N GLU A 386 32.39 -46.72 -28.83
CA GLU A 386 33.79 -46.53 -28.43
C GLU A 386 34.13 -47.21 -27.10
N VAL A 387 33.13 -47.47 -26.24
CA VAL A 387 33.32 -47.92 -24.86
C VAL A 387 32.84 -49.35 -24.62
N SER A 388 31.80 -49.80 -25.35
CA SER A 388 31.15 -51.08 -25.06
C SER A 388 30.81 -51.84 -26.33
N THR A 389 30.95 -53.17 -26.28
CA THR A 389 30.46 -54.03 -27.37
C THR A 389 28.93 -54.03 -27.38
N ARG A 390 28.33 -54.33 -28.53
CA ARG A 390 26.85 -54.39 -28.65
C ARG A 390 26.21 -55.40 -27.69
N GLU A 391 26.93 -56.47 -27.35
CA GLU A 391 26.51 -57.48 -26.38
C GLU A 391 26.55 -56.96 -24.94
N GLU A 392 27.54 -56.14 -24.60
CA GLU A 392 27.69 -55.53 -23.29
C GLU A 392 26.63 -54.45 -23.02
N CYS A 393 26.36 -53.60 -24.03
CA CYS A 393 25.22 -52.68 -23.97
C CYS A 393 23.88 -53.41 -23.80
N ARG A 394 23.71 -54.57 -24.47
CA ARG A 394 22.50 -55.40 -24.33
C ARG A 394 22.34 -55.96 -22.92
N LYS A 395 23.44 -56.40 -22.29
CA LYS A 395 23.46 -56.85 -20.89
C LYS A 395 23.13 -55.72 -19.90
N GLU A 396 23.58 -54.49 -20.18
CA GLU A 396 23.28 -53.31 -19.37
C GLU A 396 21.91 -52.65 -19.68
N GLY A 397 21.14 -53.20 -20.62
CA GLY A 397 19.85 -52.63 -21.01
C GLY A 397 19.95 -51.29 -21.78
N ARG A 398 21.11 -50.97 -22.36
CA ARG A 398 21.33 -49.80 -23.23
C ARG A 398 21.08 -50.17 -24.69
N PHE A 399 20.08 -49.56 -25.30
CA PHE A 399 19.66 -49.88 -26.67
C PHE A 399 19.62 -48.68 -27.61
N LEU A 400 19.68 -47.44 -27.08
CA LEU A 400 19.58 -46.26 -27.93
C LEU A 400 20.86 -46.13 -28.78
N PRO A 401 20.75 -45.99 -30.12
CA PRO A 401 21.92 -45.79 -30.97
C PRO A 401 22.60 -44.44 -30.69
N GLU A 402 23.93 -44.42 -30.74
CA GLU A 402 24.75 -43.22 -30.56
C GLU A 402 24.35 -42.06 -31.48
N ALA A 403 23.96 -42.35 -32.74
CA ALA A 403 23.48 -41.34 -33.68
C ALA A 403 22.19 -40.62 -33.22
N SER A 404 21.41 -41.26 -32.35
CA SER A 404 20.18 -40.71 -31.78
C SER A 404 20.39 -40.04 -30.43
N TYR A 405 21.61 -40.09 -29.86
CA TYR A 405 21.94 -39.56 -28.54
C TYR A 405 21.54 -38.09 -28.39
N ASN A 406 22.02 -37.22 -29.29
CA ASN A 406 21.79 -35.77 -29.18
C ASN A 406 20.29 -35.43 -29.28
N MET A 407 19.55 -36.12 -30.17
CA MET A 407 18.11 -35.92 -30.32
C MET A 407 17.35 -36.40 -29.07
N ALA A 408 17.65 -37.60 -28.58
CA ALA A 408 17.03 -38.14 -27.38
C ALA A 408 17.36 -37.28 -26.16
N HIS A 409 18.60 -36.81 -26.04
CA HIS A 409 19.02 -35.89 -24.98
C HIS A 409 18.25 -34.58 -25.03
N ALA A 410 18.10 -33.97 -26.21
CA ALA A 410 17.34 -32.74 -26.38
C ALA A 410 15.87 -32.88 -25.94
N TYR A 411 15.15 -33.91 -26.40
CA TYR A 411 13.75 -34.14 -26.02
C TYR A 411 13.61 -34.53 -24.55
N SER A 412 14.41 -35.48 -24.09
CA SER A 412 14.49 -35.93 -22.69
C SER A 412 14.68 -34.76 -21.73
N ARG A 413 15.71 -33.95 -21.98
CA ARG A 413 16.08 -32.83 -21.12
C ARG A 413 15.04 -31.72 -21.18
N SER A 414 14.46 -31.44 -22.35
CA SER A 414 13.41 -30.43 -22.48
C SER A 414 12.13 -30.79 -21.73
N ILE A 415 11.74 -32.08 -21.72
CA ILE A 415 10.59 -32.54 -20.95
C ILE A 415 10.90 -32.51 -19.45
N GLN A 416 12.12 -32.87 -19.04
CA GLN A 416 12.54 -32.70 -17.65
C GLN A 416 12.50 -31.23 -17.22
N ASP A 417 13.02 -30.33 -18.05
CA ASP A 417 12.99 -28.89 -17.80
C ASP A 417 11.54 -28.39 -17.68
N LEU A 418 10.59 -28.96 -18.45
CA LEU A 418 9.16 -28.63 -18.36
C LEU A 418 8.52 -29.15 -17.07
N LEU A 419 8.90 -30.35 -16.62
CA LEU A 419 8.50 -30.90 -15.32
C LEU A 419 9.04 -30.05 -14.17
N ASP A 420 10.28 -29.56 -14.27
CA ASP A 420 10.95 -28.76 -13.24
C ASP A 420 10.25 -27.41 -13.00
N ILE A 421 9.65 -26.82 -14.05
CA ILE A 421 8.87 -25.57 -13.97
C ILE A 421 7.35 -25.80 -13.87
N TYR A 422 6.86 -27.04 -13.97
CA TYR A 422 5.43 -27.32 -13.91
C TYR A 422 4.76 -26.77 -12.63
N PRO A 423 5.36 -26.90 -11.42
CA PRO A 423 4.80 -26.29 -10.22
C PRO A 423 4.75 -24.75 -10.28
N ASP A 424 5.75 -24.12 -10.89
CA ASP A 424 5.81 -22.66 -11.07
C ASP A 424 4.70 -22.18 -12.01
N LEU A 425 4.49 -22.91 -13.12
CA LEU A 425 3.40 -22.65 -14.07
C LEU A 425 2.03 -22.84 -13.42
N GLN A 426 1.85 -23.90 -12.62
CA GLN A 426 0.61 -24.14 -11.88
C GLN A 426 0.33 -23.02 -10.87
N THR A 427 1.38 -22.52 -10.23
CA THR A 427 1.30 -21.44 -9.24
C THR A 427 0.90 -20.10 -9.87
N LEU A 428 1.52 -19.77 -11.02
CA LEU A 428 1.15 -18.60 -11.85
C LEU A 428 -0.29 -18.74 -12.37
N ALA A 429 -0.68 -19.95 -12.76
CA ALA A 429 -1.97 -20.23 -13.37
C ALA A 429 -3.15 -20.11 -12.40
N LYS A 430 -2.99 -20.63 -11.18
CA LYS A 430 -4.06 -20.67 -10.16
C LYS A 430 -4.13 -19.41 -9.29
N CYS A 431 -3.29 -18.39 -9.57
CA CYS A 431 -3.19 -17.17 -8.74
C CYS A 431 -2.91 -17.48 -7.25
N THR A 432 -2.50 -18.71 -6.90
CA THR A 432 -2.47 -19.19 -5.51
C THR A 432 -1.42 -18.45 -4.68
N VAL A 433 -0.26 -18.12 -5.27
CA VAL A 433 0.75 -17.30 -4.57
C VAL A 433 0.23 -15.92 -4.24
N VAL A 434 -0.42 -15.26 -5.21
CA VAL A 434 -0.98 -13.92 -5.01
C VAL A 434 -2.09 -13.98 -3.97
N LYS A 435 -3.02 -14.95 -4.08
CA LYS A 435 -4.10 -15.15 -3.11
C LYS A 435 -3.60 -15.42 -1.70
N ASN A 436 -2.66 -16.35 -1.52
CA ASN A 436 -2.11 -16.68 -0.20
C ASN A 436 -1.42 -15.48 0.46
N LYS A 437 -0.70 -14.68 -0.33
CA LYS A 437 -0.05 -13.46 0.17
C LYS A 437 -1.04 -12.33 0.45
N VAL A 438 -2.11 -12.20 -0.33
CA VAL A 438 -3.19 -11.28 0.00
C VAL A 438 -3.87 -11.69 1.30
N ALA A 439 -4.14 -12.98 1.52
CA ALA A 439 -4.64 -13.48 2.80
C ALA A 439 -3.69 -13.16 3.98
N GLU A 440 -2.38 -13.24 3.76
CA GLU A 440 -1.37 -12.79 4.74
C GLU A 440 -1.48 -11.28 5.04
N ILE A 441 -1.70 -10.44 4.01
CA ILE A 441 -1.92 -9.00 4.16
C ILE A 441 -3.20 -8.70 4.94
N VAL A 442 -4.31 -9.34 4.57
CA VAL A 442 -5.62 -9.16 5.21
C VAL A 442 -5.54 -9.54 6.69
N SER A 443 -4.98 -10.72 6.98
CA SER A 443 -4.89 -11.23 8.35
C SER A 443 -3.91 -10.45 9.24
N HIS A 444 -2.74 -10.04 8.72
CA HIS A 444 -1.68 -9.46 9.56
C HIS A 444 -1.50 -7.95 9.43
N GLN A 445 -1.80 -7.33 8.28
CA GLN A 445 -1.50 -5.91 8.04
C GLN A 445 -2.74 -5.01 8.07
N CYS A 446 -3.92 -5.51 7.66
CA CYS A 446 -5.10 -4.68 7.53
C CYS A 446 -5.67 -4.16 8.85
N ARG A 447 -5.78 -5.01 9.88
CA ARG A 447 -6.23 -4.54 11.20
C ARG A 447 -5.27 -3.52 11.83
N PRO A 448 -3.94 -3.73 11.85
CA PRO A 448 -3.00 -2.73 12.36
C PRO A 448 -3.00 -1.41 11.59
N ILE A 449 -3.11 -1.42 10.26
CA ILE A 449 -3.09 -0.17 9.48
C ILE A 449 -4.34 0.66 9.76
N ARG A 450 -5.54 0.06 9.68
CA ARG A 450 -6.83 0.70 10.00
C ARG A 450 -6.82 1.32 11.40
N MET A 451 -6.27 0.59 12.39
CA MET A 451 -6.17 1.11 13.75
C MET A 451 -5.17 2.27 13.86
N SER A 452 -4.02 2.19 13.18
CA SER A 452 -3.00 3.24 13.24
C SER A 452 -3.43 4.55 12.59
N THR A 453 -4.06 4.49 11.42
CA THR A 453 -4.58 5.67 10.70
C THR A 453 -5.75 6.30 11.45
N LYS A 454 -6.66 5.50 12.02
CA LYS A 454 -7.74 6.00 12.87
C LYS A 454 -7.21 6.72 14.10
N LEU A 455 -6.19 6.16 14.76
CA LEU A 455 -5.56 6.79 15.92
C LEU A 455 -4.90 8.11 15.54
N LEU A 456 -4.16 8.17 14.43
CA LEU A 456 -3.51 9.38 13.93
C LEU A 456 -4.53 10.48 13.63
N TRP A 457 -5.60 10.17 12.88
CA TRP A 457 -6.64 11.14 12.60
C TRP A 457 -7.31 11.66 13.89
N SER A 458 -7.67 10.75 14.80
CA SER A 458 -8.35 11.14 16.05
C SER A 458 -7.46 11.99 16.97
N SER A 459 -6.15 11.71 17.02
CA SER A 459 -5.19 12.49 17.81
C SER A 459 -5.00 13.87 17.20
N MET A 460 -4.90 13.96 15.88
CA MET A 460 -4.72 15.22 15.16
C MET A 460 -5.96 16.13 15.27
N LEU A 461 -7.15 15.53 15.22
CA LEU A 461 -8.41 16.23 15.49
C LEU A 461 -8.44 16.82 16.91
N SER A 462 -8.07 16.01 17.91
CA SER A 462 -8.02 16.44 19.31
C SER A 462 -7.06 17.62 19.50
N LEU A 463 -5.85 17.53 18.92
CA LEU A 463 -4.88 18.63 18.94
C LEU A 463 -5.46 19.89 18.28
N SER A 464 -6.11 19.76 17.11
CA SER A 464 -6.70 20.90 16.39
C SER A 464 -7.77 21.62 17.21
N ILE A 465 -8.61 20.87 17.94
CA ILE A 465 -9.62 21.45 18.84
C ILE A 465 -8.96 22.19 20.01
N ILE A 466 -7.95 21.58 20.65
CA ILE A 466 -7.20 22.20 21.75
C ILE A 466 -6.55 23.51 21.27
N MET A 467 -5.96 23.51 20.09
CA MET A 467 -5.31 24.69 19.50
C MET A 467 -6.30 25.83 19.24
N VAL A 468 -7.52 25.55 18.79
CA VAL A 468 -8.58 26.56 18.65
C VAL A 468 -8.91 27.21 20.00
N VAL A 469 -9.12 26.40 21.04
CA VAL A 469 -9.41 26.91 22.39
C VAL A 469 -8.24 27.72 22.95
N LEU A 470 -7.01 27.29 22.66
CA LEU A 470 -5.79 27.98 23.05
C LEU A 470 -5.66 29.35 22.38
N VAL A 471 -5.95 29.47 21.07
CA VAL A 471 -6.00 30.76 20.37
C VAL A 471 -7.02 31.71 21.01
N PHE A 472 -8.24 31.23 21.29
CA PHE A 472 -9.25 32.07 21.94
C PHE A 472 -8.83 32.51 23.35
N THR A 473 -8.22 31.62 24.14
CA THR A 473 -7.76 31.95 25.49
C THR A 473 -6.65 33.01 25.45
N TRP A 474 -5.70 32.88 24.51
CA TRP A 474 -4.66 33.89 24.28
C TRP A 474 -5.22 35.23 23.80
N LEU A 475 -6.25 35.23 22.96
CA LEU A 475 -6.93 36.46 22.54
C LEU A 475 -7.58 37.18 23.73
N VAL A 476 -8.27 36.45 24.61
CA VAL A 476 -8.87 37.03 25.81
C VAL A 476 -7.81 37.65 26.71
N GLU A 477 -6.68 36.97 26.92
CA GLU A 477 -5.56 37.48 27.72
C GLU A 477 -4.94 38.77 27.14
N ALA A 478 -4.69 38.78 25.81
CA ALA A 478 -4.15 39.97 25.15
C ALA A 478 -5.10 41.19 25.25
N LEU A 479 -6.41 40.96 25.24
CA LEU A 479 -7.43 42.00 25.39
C LEU A 479 -7.53 42.54 26.82
N GLN A 480 -7.19 41.75 27.85
CA GLN A 480 -7.22 42.20 29.25
C GLN A 480 -6.12 43.20 29.57
N CYS A 481 -4.99 43.11 28.88
CA CYS A 481 -3.82 43.93 29.18
C CYS A 481 -3.82 45.32 28.52
N SER A 482 -4.73 45.66 27.60
CA SER A 482 -4.67 46.89 26.76
C SER A 482 -4.96 48.24 27.47
N GLY A 483 -4.92 48.31 28.81
CA GLY A 483 -5.28 49.49 29.61
C GLY A 483 -4.16 50.37 30.20
N LYS A 484 -2.89 50.19 29.82
CA LYS A 484 -1.82 51.14 30.21
C LYS A 484 -1.25 51.83 28.97
N PRO A 485 -1.40 53.16 28.82
CA PRO A 485 -0.77 53.88 27.72
C PRO A 485 0.76 53.78 27.85
N PRO A 486 1.52 53.73 26.74
CA PRO A 486 2.97 53.83 26.79
C PRO A 486 3.39 55.18 27.38
N PRO A 487 4.52 55.29 28.11
CA PRO A 487 5.08 56.59 28.44
C PRO A 487 5.43 57.31 27.14
N SER A 488 4.73 58.41 26.86
CA SER A 488 4.91 59.21 25.66
C SER A 488 6.30 59.87 25.67
N ILE A 489 7.22 59.36 24.85
CA ILE A 489 8.45 60.06 24.47
C ILE A 489 8.08 61.07 23.38
N CYS A 490 7.37 62.14 23.73
CA CYS A 490 7.11 63.29 22.85
C CYS A 490 6.60 64.49 23.67
N SER A 491 7.47 65.07 24.50
CA SER A 491 7.29 66.45 24.98
C SER A 491 8.65 67.05 25.35
N ARG A 492 9.50 67.29 24.36
CA ARG A 492 10.64 68.20 24.50
C ARG A 492 10.22 69.54 23.92
N SER A 493 9.57 70.37 24.74
CA SER A 493 9.48 71.80 24.47
C SER A 493 10.74 72.46 25.03
N PRO A 494 11.44 73.34 24.28
CA PRO A 494 12.52 74.13 24.85
C PRO A 494 11.90 75.17 25.80
N ARG A 495 12.41 75.25 27.04
CA ARG A 495 12.19 76.41 27.90
C ARG A 495 13.22 77.45 27.53
N SER A 496 12.75 78.59 27.01
CA SER A 496 13.47 79.85 27.01
C SER A 496 13.46 80.43 28.42
N ILE A 497 14.64 80.67 28.99
CA ILE A 497 14.96 81.88 29.78
C ILE A 497 16.35 82.32 29.32
#